data_AF-A0ABD3GXR3-F1
#
_entry.id   AF-A0ABD3GXR3-F1
#
_cell.length_a   1.000
_cell.length_b   1.000
_cell.length_c   1.000
_cell.angle_alpha   90.00
_cell.angle_beta   90.00
_cell.angle_gamma   90.00
#
_symmetry.space_group_name_H-M   'P 1'
#
loop_
_entity.id
_entity.type
_entity.pdbx_description
1 polymer ?
#
loop_
_entity_poly.entity_id
_entity_poly.type
_entity_poly.pdbx_seq_one_letter_code
_entity_poly.pdbx_strand_id
1 'polypeptide(L)'
;MNLELIGLDGRLFRHNGMDRIFISNDVAHNLSRKEKRLEDPDHSRKEKKLKELEARLVVEESVKKKLRFLQAYEPGPLSPHFRGDMSFLGRDQEHIYAHRFIMEGKSTVFRRMFQNDMKEKESGTVRIDDASSHVIRSMVNFCYTTEIQFTEEASAEEVLKIAHKYDIKDLKDVCDEELCKDICEDNICRKLMFAHIFDAKKLVEATKVYFQDFFSCAYPKVVERLCRDSRLD
;
A
#
# COMPACT_ATOMS: atom_id res chain seq x y z
N MET A 1 15.85 -26.57 -77.51
CA MET A 1 16.60 -25.39 -77.99
C MET A 1 16.09 -24.20 -77.18
N ASN A 2 16.80 -23.59 -76.23
CA ASN A 2 18.23 -23.53 -75.92
C ASN A 2 18.42 -23.48 -74.39
N LEU A 3 19.39 -24.26 -73.91
CA LEU A 3 20.52 -23.91 -73.02
C LEU A 3 20.63 -22.40 -72.69
N GLU A 4 21.04 -21.89 -71.52
CA GLU A 4 21.71 -22.35 -70.29
C GLU A 4 21.79 -21.05 -69.42
N LEU A 5 21.96 -20.95 -68.10
CA LEU A 5 22.97 -21.52 -67.20
C LEU A 5 22.59 -21.15 -65.74
N ILE A 6 23.23 -21.87 -64.82
CA ILE A 6 23.01 -22.01 -63.39
C ILE A 6 23.52 -20.80 -62.58
N GLY A 7 22.86 -20.51 -61.46
CA GLY A 7 23.39 -19.66 -60.38
C GLY A 7 22.96 -20.22 -59.02
N LEU A 8 23.85 -20.97 -58.38
CA LEU A 8 23.76 -21.43 -57.00
C LEU A 8 23.83 -20.22 -56.06
N ASP A 9 22.69 -19.61 -55.73
CA ASP A 9 22.58 -18.81 -54.51
C ASP A 9 21.13 -18.55 -54.12
N GLY A 10 20.67 -19.34 -53.14
CA GLY A 10 19.80 -18.95 -52.05
C GLY A 10 18.77 -17.81 -52.24
N ARG A 11 17.95 -17.82 -53.30
CA ARG A 11 16.74 -17.00 -53.35
C ARG A 11 15.55 -17.77 -53.91
N LEU A 12 14.50 -17.81 -53.09
CA LEU A 12 13.16 -18.30 -53.42
C LEU A 12 12.63 -17.60 -54.68
N PHE A 13 12.15 -18.40 -55.62
CA PHE A 13 11.19 -17.95 -56.63
C PHE A 13 9.85 -18.63 -56.39
N ARG A 14 8.82 -17.78 -56.16
CA ARG A 14 7.41 -18.19 -56.11
C ARG A 14 6.92 -18.51 -57.52
N HIS A 15 6.22 -19.62 -57.69
CA HIS A 15 5.20 -19.70 -58.74
C HIS A 15 4.04 -20.62 -58.33
N ASN A 16 2.84 -20.08 -58.51
CA ASN A 16 1.52 -20.71 -58.37
C ASN A 16 1.46 -22.23 -58.61
N GLY A 17 0.99 -22.96 -57.59
CA GLY A 17 0.48 -24.32 -57.76
C GLY A 17 0.79 -25.23 -56.57
N MET A 18 -0.07 -25.19 -55.54
CA MET A 18 -0.12 -26.17 -54.45
C MET A 18 1.24 -26.60 -53.86
N ASP A 19 1.85 -25.70 -53.07
CA ASP A 19 2.96 -26.08 -52.20
C ASP A 19 2.40 -26.89 -51.00
N ARG A 20 2.33 -28.21 -51.15
CA ARG A 20 2.36 -29.10 -49.98
C ARG A 20 3.77 -29.00 -49.40
N ILE A 21 3.93 -28.16 -48.37
CA ILE A 21 5.15 -28.13 -47.57
C ILE A 21 5.28 -29.53 -46.93
N PHE A 22 6.12 -30.37 -47.52
CA PHE A 22 6.62 -31.55 -46.83
C PHE A 22 7.58 -31.04 -45.75
N ILE A 23 7.01 -30.69 -44.60
CA ILE A 23 7.79 -30.54 -43.38
C ILE A 23 8.35 -31.94 -43.14
N SER A 24 9.66 -32.13 -43.37
CA SER A 24 10.34 -33.38 -43.01
C SER A 24 9.90 -33.79 -41.61
N ASN A 25 9.62 -35.08 -41.38
CA ASN A 25 9.13 -35.58 -40.09
C ASN A 25 9.99 -35.09 -38.90
N ASP A 26 11.28 -34.83 -39.12
CA ASP A 26 12.20 -34.27 -38.15
C ASP A 26 11.91 -32.80 -37.77
N VAL A 27 11.39 -31.98 -38.67
CA VAL A 27 11.03 -30.58 -38.40
C VAL A 27 9.69 -30.50 -37.67
N ALA A 28 8.72 -31.36 -38.01
CA ALA A 28 7.45 -31.46 -37.29
C ALA A 28 7.65 -31.99 -35.85
N HIS A 29 8.54 -32.97 -35.67
CA HIS A 29 8.88 -33.49 -34.35
C HIS A 29 9.69 -32.48 -33.50
N ASN A 30 10.47 -31.60 -34.13
CA ASN A 30 11.18 -30.51 -33.43
C ASN A 30 10.29 -29.31 -33.09
N LEU A 31 9.29 -29.00 -33.90
CA LEU A 31 8.27 -27.98 -33.59
C LEU A 31 7.36 -28.43 -32.43
N SER A 32 6.90 -29.68 -32.43
CA SER A 32 6.12 -30.25 -31.32
C SER A 32 6.95 -30.37 -30.02
N ARG A 33 8.26 -30.65 -30.11
CA ARG A 33 9.17 -30.60 -28.95
C ARG A 33 9.46 -29.19 -28.46
N LYS A 34 9.46 -28.16 -29.33
CA LYS A 34 9.58 -26.76 -28.93
C LYS A 34 8.29 -26.25 -28.27
N GLU A 35 7.13 -26.59 -28.81
CA GLU A 35 5.82 -26.27 -28.20
C GLU A 35 5.65 -26.97 -26.84
N LYS A 36 6.03 -28.25 -26.72
CA LYS A 36 6.04 -28.96 -25.43
C LYS A 36 7.16 -28.52 -24.46
N ARG A 37 8.23 -27.86 -24.93
CA ARG A 37 9.25 -27.22 -24.07
C ARG A 37 8.89 -25.79 -23.67
N LEU A 38 7.90 -25.17 -24.32
CA LEU A 38 7.36 -23.87 -23.93
C LEU A 38 6.26 -24.00 -22.88
N GLU A 39 5.78 -25.21 -22.61
CA GLU A 39 5.02 -25.55 -21.41
C GLU A 39 5.96 -25.80 -20.22
N ASP A 40 6.90 -24.89 -19.97
CA ASP A 40 7.63 -24.89 -18.71
C ASP A 40 6.61 -24.69 -17.58
N PRO A 41 6.63 -25.50 -16.50
CA PRO A 41 5.69 -25.35 -15.38
C PRO A 41 5.78 -23.95 -14.75
N ASP A 42 6.91 -23.24 -14.94
CA ASP A 42 7.09 -21.85 -14.54
C ASP A 42 6.33 -20.85 -15.44
N HIS A 43 6.17 -21.12 -16.74
CA HIS A 43 5.39 -20.28 -17.66
C HIS A 43 3.90 -20.36 -17.34
N SER A 44 3.34 -21.57 -17.22
CA SER A 44 1.94 -21.77 -16.83
C SER A 44 1.63 -21.15 -15.46
N ARG A 45 2.59 -21.23 -14.52
CA ARG A 45 2.47 -20.62 -13.18
C ARG A 45 2.52 -19.10 -13.22
N LYS A 46 3.38 -18.51 -14.07
CA LYS A 46 3.44 -17.06 -14.30
C LYS A 46 2.16 -16.54 -14.96
N GLU A 47 1.67 -17.24 -15.97
CA GLU A 47 0.46 -16.87 -16.71
C GLU A 47 -0.80 -16.97 -15.82
N LYS A 48 -0.86 -17.99 -14.97
CA LYS A 48 -1.92 -18.11 -13.95
C LYS A 48 -1.84 -17.01 -12.89
N LYS A 49 -0.63 -16.66 -12.43
CA LYS A 49 -0.41 -15.51 -11.52
C LYS A 49 -0.80 -14.18 -12.16
N LEU A 50 -0.48 -14.00 -13.45
CA LEU A 50 -0.82 -12.79 -14.20
C LEU A 50 -2.33 -12.63 -14.32
N LYS A 51 -3.05 -13.68 -14.72
CA LYS A 51 -4.53 -13.67 -14.75
C LYS A 51 -5.15 -13.40 -13.37
N GLU A 52 -4.56 -13.93 -12.30
CA GLU A 52 -5.04 -13.67 -10.94
C GLU A 52 -4.83 -12.21 -10.51
N LEU A 53 -3.68 -11.61 -10.87
CA LEU A 53 -3.39 -10.19 -10.65
C LEU A 53 -4.31 -9.28 -11.47
N GLU A 54 -4.55 -9.60 -12.75
CA GLU A 54 -5.48 -8.86 -13.61
C GLU A 54 -6.91 -8.89 -13.05
N ALA A 55 -7.38 -10.05 -12.58
CA ALA A 55 -8.69 -10.17 -11.96
C ALA A 55 -8.79 -9.32 -10.67
N ARG A 56 -7.73 -9.26 -9.86
CA ARG A 56 -7.66 -8.40 -8.66
C ARG A 56 -7.71 -6.92 -9.02
N LEU A 57 -6.97 -6.49 -10.06
CA LEU A 57 -6.97 -5.11 -10.56
C LEU A 57 -8.37 -4.67 -11.03
N VAL A 58 -9.08 -5.52 -11.77
CA VAL A 58 -10.46 -5.22 -12.23
C VAL A 58 -11.43 -5.03 -11.06
N VAL A 59 -11.32 -5.87 -10.02
CA VAL A 59 -12.12 -5.71 -8.80
C VAL A 59 -11.76 -4.41 -8.09
N GLU A 60 -10.48 -4.09 -7.97
CA GLU A 60 -10.00 -2.86 -7.33
C GLU A 60 -10.50 -1.61 -8.07
N GLU A 61 -10.47 -1.59 -9.41
CA GLU A 61 -11.03 -0.50 -10.21
C GLU A 61 -12.55 -0.35 -10.01
N SER A 62 -13.28 -1.46 -9.91
CA SER A 62 -14.72 -1.45 -9.64
C SER A 62 -15.03 -0.88 -8.25
N VAL A 63 -14.24 -1.26 -7.24
CA VAL A 63 -14.34 -0.73 -5.88
C VAL A 63 -13.98 0.76 -5.87
N LYS A 64 -12.88 1.17 -6.53
CA LYS A 64 -12.50 2.58 -6.69
C LYS A 64 -13.60 3.39 -7.35
N LYS A 65 -14.27 2.85 -8.37
CA LYS A 65 -15.38 3.52 -9.05
C LYS A 65 -16.60 3.72 -8.14
N LYS A 66 -16.91 2.73 -7.29
CA LYS A 66 -17.94 2.89 -6.23
C LYS A 66 -17.48 3.87 -5.15
N LEU A 67 -16.18 3.91 -4.83
CA LEU A 67 -15.59 4.87 -3.91
C LEU A 67 -15.63 6.30 -4.45
N ARG A 68 -15.46 6.50 -5.77
CA ARG A 68 -15.57 7.83 -6.42
C ARG A 68 -16.90 8.51 -6.15
N PHE A 69 -17.99 7.76 -5.99
CA PHE A 69 -19.28 8.32 -5.60
C PHE A 69 -19.23 8.99 -4.21
N LEU A 70 -18.43 8.45 -3.28
CA LEU A 70 -18.17 9.05 -1.97
C LEU A 70 -17.07 10.13 -2.02
N GLN A 71 -16.19 10.11 -3.02
CA GLN A 71 -15.18 11.15 -3.24
C GLN A 71 -15.76 12.38 -3.99
N ALA A 72 -16.96 12.26 -4.56
CA ALA A 72 -17.66 13.33 -5.30
C ALA A 72 -18.39 14.32 -4.38
N TYR A 73 -18.12 14.34 -3.08
CA TYR A 73 -18.62 15.39 -2.20
C TYR A 73 -17.83 16.68 -2.47
N GLU A 74 -18.50 17.66 -3.07
CA GLU A 74 -18.12 19.06 -2.97
C GLU A 74 -19.08 19.75 -1.98
N PRO A 75 -18.58 20.38 -0.91
CA PRO A 75 -17.18 20.42 -0.46
C PRO A 75 -16.69 19.05 0.05
N GLY A 76 -15.43 18.70 -0.23
CA GLY A 76 -14.80 17.47 0.29
C GLY A 76 -14.27 17.65 1.71
N PRO A 77 -13.79 16.58 2.39
CA PRO A 77 -13.38 16.63 3.81
C PRO A 77 -12.23 17.61 4.13
N LEU A 78 -11.45 18.01 3.12
CA LEU A 78 -10.41 19.03 3.24
C LEU A 78 -10.91 20.47 3.03
N SER A 79 -12.14 20.65 2.58
CA SER A 79 -12.70 21.98 2.34
C SER A 79 -13.16 22.62 3.64
N PRO A 80 -12.92 23.93 3.84
CA PRO A 80 -13.43 24.66 5.02
C PRO A 80 -14.96 24.72 5.06
N HIS A 81 -15.62 24.47 3.94
CA HIS A 81 -17.09 24.40 3.86
C HIS A 81 -17.64 23.01 4.15
N PHE A 82 -16.77 22.01 4.35
CA PHE A 82 -17.20 20.67 4.73
C PHE A 82 -18.01 20.72 6.03
N ARG A 83 -19.14 20.02 6.04
CA ARG A 83 -19.99 19.86 7.21
C ARG A 83 -20.28 18.38 7.38
N GLY A 84 -20.43 17.96 8.62
CA GLY A 84 -20.74 16.59 9.00
C GLY A 84 -21.57 16.56 10.27
N ASP A 85 -22.13 15.40 10.59
CA ASP A 85 -22.96 15.15 11.78
C ASP A 85 -22.12 14.97 13.06
N MET A 86 -20.80 14.99 12.93
CA MET A 86 -19.86 15.02 14.04
C MET A 86 -18.64 15.89 13.74
N SER A 87 -17.87 16.20 14.78
CA SER A 87 -16.56 16.85 14.64
C SER A 87 -15.50 16.24 15.56
N PHE A 88 -14.24 16.38 15.18
CA PHE A 88 -13.09 16.17 16.04
C PHE A 88 -12.57 17.51 16.52
N LEU A 89 -12.08 17.55 17.75
CA LEU A 89 -11.39 18.71 18.32
C LEU A 89 -9.96 18.32 18.65
N GLY A 90 -9.00 18.87 17.92
CA GLY A 90 -7.58 18.64 18.14
C GLY A 90 -7.01 19.44 19.31
N ARG A 91 -5.73 19.23 19.62
CA ARG A 91 -5.00 19.96 20.66
C ARG A 91 -5.03 21.48 20.47
N ASP A 92 -5.00 21.92 19.23
CA ASP A 92 -5.08 23.32 18.78
C ASP A 92 -6.50 23.91 18.85
N GLN A 93 -7.48 23.18 19.38
CA GLN A 93 -8.88 23.60 19.53
C GLN A 93 -9.56 23.92 18.19
N GLU A 94 -9.04 23.42 17.07
CA GLU A 94 -9.69 23.52 15.78
C GLU A 94 -10.66 22.34 15.55
N HIS A 95 -11.84 22.66 15.01
CA HIS A 95 -12.86 21.67 14.67
C HIS A 95 -12.65 21.08 13.28
N ILE A 96 -12.69 19.75 13.20
CA ILE A 96 -12.63 19.00 11.94
C ILE A 96 -13.93 18.21 11.80
N TYR A 97 -14.77 18.62 10.85
CA TYR A 97 -16.05 17.96 10.61
C TYR A 97 -15.88 16.61 9.90
N ALA A 98 -16.73 15.65 10.26
CA ALA A 98 -16.72 14.30 9.72
C ALA A 98 -18.13 13.69 9.74
N HIS A 99 -18.29 12.57 9.03
CA HIS A 99 -19.52 11.78 9.05
C HIS A 99 -19.34 10.56 9.91
N ARG A 100 -20.24 10.39 10.89
CA ARG A 100 -20.22 9.27 11.83
C ARG A 100 -20.21 7.93 11.10
N PHE A 101 -21.10 7.76 10.13
CA PHE A 101 -21.22 6.52 9.33
C PHE A 101 -19.89 6.09 8.69
N ILE A 102 -19.11 7.03 8.17
CA ILE A 102 -17.82 6.74 7.54
C ILE A 102 -16.79 6.33 8.59
N MET A 103 -16.75 7.05 9.71
CA MET A 103 -15.83 6.77 10.83
C MET A 103 -16.11 5.40 11.46
N GLU A 104 -17.37 5.05 11.70
CA GLU A 104 -17.78 3.73 12.23
C GLU A 104 -17.43 2.58 11.27
N GLY A 105 -17.47 2.85 9.96
CA GLY A 105 -17.08 1.90 8.92
C GLY A 105 -15.58 1.58 8.98
N LYS A 106 -14.75 2.59 9.24
CA LYS A 106 -13.28 2.49 9.23
C LYS A 106 -12.65 2.09 10.57
N SER A 107 -13.33 2.30 11.68
CA SER A 107 -12.81 2.08 13.02
C SER A 107 -13.78 1.31 13.91
N THR A 108 -13.30 0.23 14.53
CA THR A 108 -14.09 -0.50 15.53
C THR A 108 -14.27 0.33 16.82
N VAL A 109 -13.32 1.22 17.13
CA VAL A 109 -13.36 2.13 18.27
C VAL A 109 -14.46 3.17 18.07
N PHE A 110 -14.49 3.86 16.91
CA PHE A 110 -15.56 4.82 16.59
C PHE A 110 -16.93 4.15 16.55
N ARG A 111 -17.02 2.93 15.99
CA ARG A 111 -18.27 2.16 16.02
C ARG A 111 -18.79 1.96 17.43
N ARG A 112 -17.94 1.50 18.36
CA ARG A 112 -18.33 1.32 19.77
C ARG A 112 -18.67 2.66 20.44
N MET A 113 -17.89 3.70 20.15
CA MET A 113 -18.07 5.05 20.71
C MET A 113 -19.45 5.62 20.37
N PHE A 114 -19.95 5.38 19.16
CA PHE A 114 -21.19 5.97 18.68
C PHE A 114 -22.44 5.08 18.81
N GLN A 115 -22.26 3.76 18.93
CA GLN A 115 -23.37 2.83 19.19
C GLN A 115 -23.81 2.88 20.66
N ASN A 116 -22.87 3.01 21.59
CA ASN A 116 -23.16 3.10 23.01
C ASN A 116 -23.59 4.52 23.41
N ASP A 117 -24.35 4.66 24.49
CA ASP A 117 -24.75 5.95 25.07
C ASP A 117 -23.59 6.61 25.82
N MET A 118 -22.55 6.95 25.08
CA MET A 118 -21.36 7.66 25.55
C MET A 118 -21.51 9.17 25.32
N LYS A 119 -20.80 10.00 26.09
CA LYS A 119 -20.88 11.47 26.02
C LYS A 119 -20.62 12.01 24.61
N GLU A 120 -19.76 11.35 23.83
CA GLU A 120 -19.41 11.70 22.46
C GLU A 120 -20.58 11.52 21.49
N LYS A 121 -21.47 10.55 21.77
CA LYS A 121 -22.70 10.33 20.99
C LYS A 121 -23.65 11.52 21.16
N GLU A 122 -23.76 12.05 22.38
CA GLU A 122 -24.63 13.18 22.73
C GLU A 122 -24.03 14.53 22.33
N SER A 123 -22.71 14.72 22.48
CA SER A 123 -22.03 15.98 22.16
C SER A 123 -21.78 16.17 20.66
N GLY A 124 -21.74 15.08 19.89
CA GLY A 124 -21.33 15.09 18.48
C GLY A 124 -19.87 15.50 18.25
N THR A 125 -19.06 15.61 19.32
CA THR A 125 -17.67 16.06 19.24
C THR A 125 -16.73 15.10 19.97
N VAL A 126 -15.70 14.62 19.28
CA VAL A 126 -14.65 13.74 19.82
C VAL A 126 -13.38 14.56 20.06
N ARG A 127 -12.93 14.65 21.32
CA ARG A 127 -11.70 15.37 21.67
C ARG A 127 -10.46 14.47 21.53
N ILE A 128 -9.42 14.98 20.89
CA ILE A 128 -8.14 14.29 20.64
C ILE A 128 -7.00 15.23 21.06
N ASP A 129 -6.74 15.30 22.36
CA ASP A 129 -5.75 16.23 22.95
C ASP A 129 -4.30 15.86 22.59
N ASP A 130 -4.07 14.60 22.19
CA ASP A 130 -2.77 14.05 21.84
C ASP A 130 -2.38 14.25 20.36
N ALA A 131 -3.23 14.86 19.53
CA ALA A 131 -2.94 15.12 18.11
C ALA A 131 -3.29 16.55 17.68
N SER A 132 -2.55 17.09 16.71
CA SER A 132 -2.87 18.36 16.05
C SER A 132 -4.03 18.20 15.07
N SER A 133 -4.65 19.31 14.69
CA SER A 133 -5.71 19.26 13.68
C SER A 133 -5.20 18.83 12.31
N HIS A 134 -3.93 19.06 11.98
CA HIS A 134 -3.33 18.52 10.75
C HIS A 134 -3.31 16.99 10.73
N VAL A 135 -2.85 16.36 11.81
CA VAL A 135 -2.78 14.90 11.94
C VAL A 135 -4.19 14.28 11.87
N ILE A 136 -5.15 14.87 12.59
CA ILE A 136 -6.55 14.41 12.59
C ILE A 136 -7.16 14.58 11.20
N ARG A 137 -6.92 15.71 10.52
CA ARG A 137 -7.42 15.95 9.17
C ARG A 137 -6.86 14.95 8.16
N SER A 138 -5.59 14.55 8.29
CA SER A 138 -5.00 13.49 7.46
C SER A 138 -5.67 12.14 7.70
N MET A 139 -5.95 11.77 8.95
CA MET A 139 -6.72 10.55 9.28
C MET A 139 -8.15 10.62 8.70
N VAL A 140 -8.83 11.75 8.89
CA VAL A 140 -10.19 11.95 8.37
C VAL A 140 -10.17 11.82 6.85
N ASN A 141 -9.28 12.53 6.16
CA ASN A 141 -9.15 12.46 4.71
C ASN A 141 -8.94 11.01 4.24
N PHE A 142 -8.00 10.29 4.86
CA PHE A 142 -7.76 8.88 4.53
C PHE A 142 -9.02 8.01 4.69
N CYS A 143 -9.85 8.27 5.71
CA CYS A 143 -11.09 7.51 5.88
C CYS A 143 -12.07 7.68 4.71
N TYR A 144 -12.05 8.82 4.01
CA TYR A 144 -12.87 9.08 2.82
C TYR A 144 -12.21 8.62 1.53
N THR A 145 -10.92 8.89 1.37
CA THR A 145 -10.23 8.76 0.09
C THR A 145 -9.42 7.49 -0.04
N THR A 146 -9.09 6.83 1.09
CA THR A 146 -8.07 5.77 1.20
C THR A 146 -6.67 6.19 0.74
N GLU A 147 -6.44 7.50 0.65
CA GLU A 147 -5.18 8.11 0.25
C GLU A 147 -4.69 9.05 1.35
N ILE A 148 -3.38 9.09 1.56
CA ILE A 148 -2.74 9.97 2.53
C ILE A 148 -1.44 10.51 1.96
N GLN A 149 -1.14 11.76 2.29
CA GLN A 149 0.14 12.39 2.06
C GLN A 149 0.69 12.81 3.41
N PHE A 150 1.89 12.37 3.73
CA PHE A 150 2.57 12.74 4.97
C PHE A 150 3.29 14.07 4.78
N THR A 151 3.16 14.96 5.76
CA THR A 151 3.80 16.28 5.79
C THR A 151 4.56 16.46 7.09
N GLU A 152 5.27 17.58 7.26
CA GLU A 152 5.95 17.89 8.52
C GLU A 152 4.95 18.03 9.68
N GLU A 153 3.77 18.61 9.41
CA GLU A 153 2.69 18.79 10.39
C GLU A 153 1.85 17.54 10.63
N ALA A 154 1.95 16.55 9.73
CA ALA A 154 1.23 15.28 9.78
C ALA A 154 2.16 14.11 9.42
N SER A 155 3.22 13.93 10.21
CA SER A 155 4.21 12.88 9.98
C SER A 155 3.60 11.48 10.13
N ALA A 156 4.18 10.48 9.44
CA ALA A 156 3.73 9.09 9.52
C ALA A 156 3.72 8.54 10.96
N GLU A 157 4.64 9.01 11.81
CA GLU A 157 4.69 8.63 13.22
C GLU A 157 3.52 9.18 14.03
N GLU A 158 3.13 10.46 13.81
CA GLU A 158 1.99 11.07 14.49
C GLU A 158 0.67 10.44 14.03
N VAL A 159 0.55 10.19 12.73
CA VAL A 159 -0.63 9.52 12.16
C VAL A 159 -0.73 8.08 12.64
N LEU A 160 0.39 7.35 12.75
CA LEU A 160 0.42 5.99 13.28
C LEU A 160 -0.14 5.91 14.70
N LYS A 161 0.18 6.88 15.57
CA LYS A 161 -0.34 6.93 16.95
C LYS A 161 -1.86 6.94 16.97
N ILE A 162 -2.48 7.83 16.21
CA ILE A 162 -3.95 7.93 16.17
C ILE A 162 -4.59 6.76 15.42
N ALA A 163 -3.94 6.26 14.36
CA ALA A 163 -4.41 5.08 13.63
C ALA A 163 -4.45 3.85 14.54
N HIS A 164 -3.44 3.67 15.39
CA HIS A 164 -3.41 2.63 16.40
C HIS A 164 -4.46 2.86 17.49
N LYS A 165 -4.54 4.08 18.05
CA LYS A 165 -5.50 4.45 19.11
C LYS A 165 -6.96 4.20 18.72
N TYR A 166 -7.30 4.50 17.47
CA TYR A 166 -8.64 4.33 16.94
C TYR A 166 -8.82 3.04 16.12
N ASP A 167 -7.87 2.10 16.15
CA ASP A 167 -7.96 0.81 15.43
C ASP A 167 -8.34 0.95 13.93
N ILE A 168 -7.68 1.88 13.23
CA ILE A 168 -7.83 2.08 11.78
C ILE A 168 -6.71 1.29 11.09
N LYS A 169 -6.96 0.01 10.86
CA LYS A 169 -5.95 -0.97 10.39
C LYS A 169 -5.29 -0.57 9.07
N ASP A 170 -6.09 -0.21 8.08
CA ASP A 170 -5.56 0.18 6.76
C ASP A 170 -4.63 1.40 6.87
N LEU A 171 -4.96 2.37 7.72
CA LEU A 171 -4.12 3.55 7.92
C LEU A 171 -2.83 3.20 8.66
N LYS A 172 -2.93 2.33 9.67
CA LYS A 172 -1.77 1.80 10.39
C LYS A 172 -0.81 1.11 9.43
N ASP A 173 -1.31 0.26 8.53
CA ASP A 173 -0.49 -0.47 7.55
C ASP A 173 0.23 0.46 6.57
N VAL A 174 -0.43 1.55 6.13
CA VAL A 174 0.18 2.57 5.27
C VAL A 174 1.27 3.35 6.02
N CYS A 175 1.04 3.71 7.28
CA CYS A 175 2.06 4.36 8.10
C CYS A 175 3.25 3.43 8.37
N ASP A 176 2.99 2.14 8.59
CA ASP A 176 4.01 1.10 8.80
C ASP A 176 4.95 1.01 7.58
N GLU A 177 4.39 1.00 6.36
CA GLU A 177 5.16 1.02 5.12
C GLU A 177 5.96 2.31 4.92
N GLU A 178 5.37 3.47 5.22
CA GLU A 178 6.06 4.75 5.07
C GLU A 178 7.29 4.83 5.97
N LEU A 179 7.15 4.41 7.23
CA LEU A 179 8.24 4.45 8.21
C LEU A 179 9.40 3.52 7.88
N CYS A 180 9.18 2.53 7.01
CA CYS A 180 10.25 1.64 6.55
C CYS A 180 11.19 2.30 5.52
N LYS A 181 10.78 3.39 4.86
CA LYS A 181 11.49 3.96 3.70
C LYS A 181 12.79 4.69 4.08
N ASP A 182 12.88 5.23 5.29
CA ASP A 182 13.94 6.14 5.71
C ASP A 182 14.64 5.67 7.00
N ILE A 183 14.82 4.36 7.20
CA ILE A 183 15.56 3.84 8.35
C ILE A 183 17.05 4.22 8.26
N CYS A 184 17.57 4.86 9.30
CA CYS A 184 18.96 5.26 9.40
C CYS A 184 19.50 5.13 10.84
N GLU A 185 20.80 5.28 11.01
CA GLU A 185 21.50 5.11 12.28
C GLU A 185 21.00 6.06 13.38
N ASP A 186 20.53 7.25 13.01
CA ASP A 186 20.08 8.27 13.96
C ASP A 186 18.62 8.06 14.40
N ASN A 187 17.80 7.43 13.56
CA ASN A 187 16.37 7.22 13.84
C ASN A 187 16.02 5.77 14.21
N ILE A 188 16.95 4.82 14.08
CA ILE A 188 16.70 3.40 14.33
C ILE A 188 16.13 3.12 15.73
N CYS A 189 16.66 3.77 16.77
CA CYS A 189 16.17 3.58 18.15
C CYS A 189 14.70 4.03 18.27
N ARG A 190 14.37 5.19 17.69
CA ARG A 190 13.00 5.73 17.71
C ARG A 190 12.07 4.83 16.91
N LYS A 191 12.44 4.42 15.71
CA LYS A 191 11.63 3.54 14.85
C LYS A 191 11.41 2.17 15.51
N LEU A 192 12.42 1.59 16.15
CA LEU A 192 12.29 0.32 16.87
C LEU A 192 11.32 0.42 18.05
N MET A 193 11.39 1.51 18.82
CA MET A 193 10.43 1.79 19.89
C MET A 193 9.01 1.94 19.34
N PHE A 194 8.81 2.70 18.26
CA PHE A 194 7.51 2.86 17.61
C PHE A 194 6.97 1.52 17.09
N ALA A 195 7.83 0.73 16.45
CA ALA A 195 7.46 -0.57 15.91
C ALA A 195 6.91 -1.49 17.00
N HIS A 196 7.55 -1.47 18.17
CA HIS A 196 7.13 -2.28 19.31
C HIS A 196 5.85 -1.75 19.98
N ILE A 197 5.78 -0.45 20.28
CA ILE A 197 4.63 0.16 20.97
C ILE A 197 3.34 0.05 20.15
N PHE A 198 3.43 0.24 18.83
CA PHE A 198 2.25 0.27 17.96
C PHE A 198 1.99 -1.05 17.22
N ASP A 199 2.73 -2.12 17.54
CA ASP A 199 2.68 -3.43 16.85
C ASP A 199 2.77 -3.28 15.32
N ALA A 200 3.71 -2.46 14.85
CA ALA A 200 3.92 -2.16 13.43
C ALA A 200 4.87 -3.20 12.83
N LYS A 201 4.31 -4.28 12.31
CA LYS A 201 5.05 -5.53 11.99
C LYS A 201 6.07 -5.35 10.88
N LYS A 202 5.76 -4.56 9.86
CA LYS A 202 6.69 -4.32 8.74
C LYS A 202 7.89 -3.52 9.23
N LEU A 203 7.65 -2.52 10.07
CA LEU A 203 8.70 -1.72 10.70
C LEU A 203 9.54 -2.55 11.67
N VAL A 204 8.96 -3.48 12.43
CA VAL A 204 9.74 -4.41 13.27
C VAL A 204 10.73 -5.20 12.42
N GLU A 205 10.27 -5.80 11.32
CA GLU A 205 11.14 -6.59 10.46
C GLU A 205 12.20 -5.73 9.77
N ALA A 206 11.82 -4.56 9.23
CA ALA A 206 12.74 -3.65 8.56
C ALA A 206 13.81 -3.11 9.51
N THR A 207 13.44 -2.73 10.74
CA THR A 207 14.39 -2.26 11.76
C THR A 207 15.32 -3.38 12.23
N LYS A 208 14.82 -4.62 12.34
CA LYS A 208 15.65 -5.79 12.67
C LYS A 208 16.68 -6.10 11.58
N VAL A 209 16.28 -6.11 10.31
CA VAL A 209 17.19 -6.31 9.17
C VAL A 209 18.27 -5.22 9.18
N TYR A 210 17.87 -3.95 9.31
CA TYR A 210 18.82 -2.85 9.42
C TYR A 210 19.80 -3.02 10.59
N PHE A 211 19.30 -3.42 11.76
CA PHE A 211 20.13 -3.63 12.94
C PHE A 211 21.12 -4.80 12.79
N GLN A 212 20.77 -5.83 12.02
CA GLN A 212 21.68 -6.93 11.71
C GLN A 212 22.80 -6.50 10.77
N ASP A 213 22.46 -5.72 9.74
CA ASP A 213 23.42 -5.24 8.73
C ASP A 213 24.37 -4.17 9.29
N PHE A 214 23.88 -3.34 10.22
CA PHE A 214 24.59 -2.19 10.78
C PHE A 214 24.84 -2.31 12.29
N PHE A 215 24.98 -3.54 12.79
CA PHE A 215 25.07 -3.82 14.23
C PHE A 215 26.17 -3.00 14.94
N SER A 216 27.35 -2.86 14.32
CA SER A 216 28.50 -2.18 14.94
C SER A 216 28.28 -0.69 15.22
N CYS A 217 27.52 0.02 14.37
CA CYS A 217 27.21 1.43 14.57
C CYS A 217 25.88 1.65 15.30
N ALA A 218 24.88 0.79 15.08
CA ALA A 218 23.58 0.92 15.71
C ALA A 218 23.58 0.49 17.20
N TYR A 219 24.32 -0.56 17.56
CA TYR A 219 24.30 -1.13 18.92
C TYR A 219 24.72 -0.12 20.01
N PRO A 220 25.83 0.63 19.91
CA PRO A 220 26.22 1.60 20.92
C PRO A 220 25.14 2.67 21.16
N LYS A 221 24.51 3.18 20.09
CA LYS A 221 23.45 4.20 20.16
C LYS A 221 22.17 3.68 20.82
N VAL A 222 21.78 2.44 20.53
CA VAL A 222 20.62 1.79 21.19
C VAL A 222 20.91 1.62 22.68
N VAL A 223 22.07 1.06 23.04
CA VAL A 223 22.46 0.84 24.44
C VAL A 223 22.56 2.15 25.21
N GLU A 224 23.17 3.18 24.63
CA GLU A 224 23.27 4.50 25.26
C GLU A 224 21.87 5.05 25.58
N ARG A 225 20.93 4.95 24.65
CA ARG A 225 19.58 5.48 24.81
C ARG A 225 18.77 4.70 25.86
N LEU A 226 18.83 3.37 25.83
CA LEU A 226 18.22 2.52 26.87
C LEU A 226 18.81 2.80 28.26
N CYS A 227 20.13 2.98 28.35
CA CYS A 227 20.80 3.33 29.61
C CYS A 227 20.37 4.70 30.15
N ARG A 228 20.06 5.68 29.28
CA ARG A 228 19.55 6.99 29.71
C ARG A 228 18.14 6.90 30.26
N ASP A 229 17.25 6.14 29.60
CA ASP A 229 15.85 6.01 30.03
C ASP A 229 15.74 5.27 31.37
N SER A 230 16.58 4.26 31.62
CA SER A 230 16.64 3.55 32.92
C SER A 230 17.22 4.35 34.10
N ARG A 231 17.73 5.56 33.87
CA ARG A 231 18.26 6.48 34.92
C ARG A 231 17.28 7.58 35.30
N LEU A 232 16.08 7.59 34.72
CA LEU A 232 15.02 8.59 34.97
C LEU A 232 13.89 8.07 35.88
N ASP A 233 14.04 6.87 36.44
CA ASP A 233 13.15 6.30 37.47
C ASP A 233 13.70 6.46 38.89
#